data_AF-A0A8T2FY20-F1
#
_entry.id   AF-A0A8T2FY20-F1
#
_cell.length_a   1.000
_cell.length_b   1.000
_cell.length_c   1.000
_cell.angle_alpha   90.00
_cell.angle_beta   90.00
_cell.angle_gamma   90.00
#
_symmetry.space_group_name_H-M   'P 1'
#
loop_
_entity.id
_entity.type
_entity.pdbx_description
1 polymer ?
#
loop_
_entity_poly.entity_id
_entity_poly.type
_entity_poly.pdbx_seq_one_letter_code
_entity_poly.pdbx_strand_id
1 'polypeptide(L)'
;MSLTVPEFDFRLTPQFGFSQSPIGERNFADVDNLENCIKYLNQSLVTYGFSASLDLFATDPVSIARTCNCVYALIQQRQRDVEFRESANDQRQRLLSDMARLEAKVERLETQLQAKERELGSVTRTEAKNTAALKTQNEKLQKERDEFQRMVIANQQVKTQQLHETKKKEKEYIKLQERLNQVLMEKKKETRSGMEIMNLLQKEGRQRGTWSGKKTDSDFYKKIVDAYEAKNQELMAENTDLRALLRSTQGDMRSFLNASGGLTNQSLVANGRHGADPSQSPLGGKTDVFDLPFRMARGQIEDSLRSKMVSIKERMGQLVDAQKEVSITSEASERELELEAQLVEARSIIQEQESIMSKHLPKTDRRRNSAPPHSSVNGLRG
;
A
#
# COMPACT_ATOMS: atom_id res chain seq x y z
N MET A 1 25.85 -15.47 -0.07
CA MET A 1 26.23 -16.83 0.41
C MET A 1 25.57 -17.81 -0.53
N SER A 2 26.33 -18.35 -1.47
CA SER A 2 25.82 -19.27 -2.50
C SER A 2 25.72 -20.66 -1.88
N LEU A 3 24.50 -21.10 -1.59
CA LEU A 3 24.22 -22.47 -1.14
C LEU A 3 24.17 -23.35 -2.39
N THR A 4 25.28 -24.01 -2.69
CA THR A 4 25.34 -25.11 -3.66
C THR A 4 24.61 -26.32 -3.06
N VAL A 5 23.45 -26.64 -3.61
CA VAL A 5 22.73 -27.89 -3.31
C VAL A 5 23.50 -29.04 -3.97
N PRO A 6 23.88 -30.10 -3.25
CA PRO A 6 24.51 -31.26 -3.88
C PRO A 6 23.48 -32.02 -4.70
N GLU A 7 23.70 -32.11 -6.00
CA GLU A 7 22.96 -32.95 -6.92
C GLU A 7 23.30 -34.42 -6.58
N PHE A 8 22.37 -35.12 -5.93
CA PHE A 8 22.54 -36.53 -5.55
C PHE A 8 22.28 -37.42 -6.76
N ASP A 9 23.37 -37.89 -7.36
CA ASP A 9 23.38 -38.71 -8.57
C ASP A 9 22.98 -40.17 -8.23
N PHE A 10 21.71 -40.53 -8.49
CA PHE A 10 21.18 -41.88 -8.26
C PHE A 10 21.52 -42.83 -9.43
N ARG A 11 22.81 -42.94 -9.78
CA ARG A 11 23.27 -43.88 -10.81
C ARG A 11 24.55 -44.61 -10.42
N LEU A 12 24.42 -45.53 -9.47
CA LEU A 12 25.36 -46.63 -9.33
C LEU A 12 24.60 -47.95 -9.18
N THR A 13 24.05 -48.43 -10.30
CA THR A 13 23.78 -49.85 -10.50
C THR A 13 25.01 -50.47 -11.16
N PRO A 14 25.49 -51.66 -10.73
CA PRO A 14 26.65 -52.27 -11.36
C PRO A 14 26.30 -52.63 -12.81
N GLN A 15 26.97 -52.00 -13.76
CA GLN A 15 26.89 -52.37 -15.17
C GLN A 15 27.61 -53.71 -15.36
N PHE A 16 26.85 -54.82 -15.30
CA PHE A 16 27.28 -56.04 -15.96
C PHE A 16 26.92 -55.93 -17.45
N GLY A 17 27.93 -56.05 -18.29
CA GLY A 17 27.88 -55.76 -19.72
C GLY A 17 26.86 -56.62 -20.48
N PHE A 18 25.69 -56.04 -20.69
CA PHE A 18 24.91 -56.28 -21.90
C PHE A 18 24.85 -54.95 -22.63
N SER A 19 25.47 -54.92 -23.82
CA SER A 19 25.32 -53.82 -24.77
C SER A 19 23.84 -53.46 -24.89
N GLN A 20 23.48 -52.23 -24.52
CA GLN A 20 22.19 -51.65 -24.87
C GLN A 20 22.12 -51.55 -26.40
N SER A 21 21.64 -52.61 -27.04
CA SER A 21 21.16 -52.55 -28.41
C SER A 21 19.73 -52.02 -28.39
N PRO A 22 19.31 -51.24 -29.40
CA PRO A 22 17.92 -50.88 -29.58
C PRO A 22 17.08 -52.16 -29.65
N ILE A 23 15.80 -52.06 -29.29
CA ILE A 23 14.79 -53.15 -29.37
C ILE A 23 14.58 -53.50 -30.85
N GLY A 24 15.55 -54.20 -31.41
CA GLY A 24 15.63 -54.71 -32.77
C GLY A 24 16.19 -56.12 -32.67
N GLU A 25 15.26 -57.07 -32.58
CA GLU A 25 15.39 -58.47 -33.00
C GLU A 25 16.78 -59.11 -32.83
N ARG A 26 17.20 -59.30 -31.57
CA ARG A 26 18.04 -60.46 -31.23
C ARG A 26 17.28 -61.29 -30.21
N ASN A 27 16.84 -62.47 -30.65
CA ASN A 27 16.15 -63.39 -29.77
C ASN A 27 17.12 -63.85 -28.67
N PHE A 28 16.66 -63.77 -27.43
CA PHE A 28 17.45 -64.22 -26.27
C PHE A 28 17.76 -65.72 -26.31
N ALA A 29 16.88 -66.53 -26.92
CA ALA A 29 17.07 -67.96 -27.09
C ALA A 29 16.81 -68.40 -28.54
N ASP A 30 17.57 -69.39 -29.01
CA ASP A 30 17.38 -70.13 -30.26
C ASP A 30 17.56 -71.64 -30.02
N VAL A 31 17.43 -72.45 -31.07
CA VAL A 31 17.49 -73.93 -30.97
C VAL A 31 18.88 -74.41 -30.54
N ASP A 32 19.94 -73.68 -30.92
CA ASP A 32 21.33 -74.09 -30.69
C ASP A 32 21.81 -73.72 -29.27
N ASN A 33 21.17 -72.75 -28.62
CA ASN A 33 21.58 -72.23 -27.31
C ASN A 33 20.59 -72.48 -26.15
N LEU A 34 19.48 -73.17 -26.40
CA LEU A 34 18.36 -73.31 -25.46
C LEU A 34 18.76 -73.83 -24.08
N GLU A 35 19.62 -74.85 -24.00
CA GLU A 35 20.08 -75.42 -22.72
C GLU A 35 20.88 -74.41 -21.88
N ASN A 36 21.73 -73.62 -22.54
CA ASN A 36 22.52 -72.59 -21.89
C ASN A 36 21.63 -71.43 -21.43
N CYS A 37 20.64 -71.04 -22.23
CA CYS A 37 19.68 -69.99 -21.88
C CYS A 37 18.81 -70.39 -20.68
N ILE A 38 18.36 -71.64 -20.59
CA ILE A 38 17.59 -72.14 -19.44
C ILE A 38 18.45 -72.16 -18.16
N LYS A 39 19.72 -72.60 -18.25
CA LYS A 39 20.66 -72.54 -17.12
C LYS A 39 20.87 -71.11 -16.64
N TYR A 40 21.08 -70.18 -17.58
CA TYR A 40 21.24 -68.75 -17.27
C TYR A 40 19.98 -68.14 -16.65
N LEU A 41 18.79 -68.45 -17.17
CA LEU A 41 17.53 -67.96 -16.61
C LEU A 41 17.34 -68.46 -15.18
N ASN A 42 17.54 -69.76 -14.92
CA ASN A 42 17.44 -70.29 -13.57
C ASN A 42 18.45 -69.65 -12.61
N GLN A 43 19.69 -69.44 -13.04
CA GLN A 43 20.69 -68.73 -12.22
C GLN A 43 20.25 -67.29 -11.92
N SER A 44 19.79 -66.56 -12.94
CA SER A 44 19.33 -65.18 -12.80
C SER A 44 18.12 -65.08 -11.88
N LEU A 45 17.16 -66.01 -11.99
CA LEU A 45 16.00 -66.09 -11.12
C LEU A 45 16.40 -66.20 -9.66
N VAL A 46 17.37 -67.07 -9.33
CA VAL A 46 17.91 -67.16 -7.95
C VAL A 46 18.55 -65.85 -7.52
N THR A 47 19.37 -65.23 -8.38
CA THR A 47 20.02 -63.95 -8.07
C THR A 47 19.02 -62.86 -7.75
N TYR A 48 17.88 -62.82 -8.45
CA TYR A 48 16.80 -61.87 -8.21
C TYR A 48 15.81 -62.31 -7.13
N GLY A 49 16.08 -63.41 -6.41
CA GLY A 49 15.30 -63.87 -5.26
C GLY A 49 14.07 -64.72 -5.60
N PHE A 50 13.96 -65.21 -6.83
CA PHE A 50 12.93 -66.16 -7.25
C PHE A 50 13.38 -67.61 -7.03
N SER A 51 12.41 -68.51 -6.85
CA SER A 51 12.65 -69.95 -6.79
C SER A 51 13.06 -70.49 -8.17
N ALA A 52 14.33 -70.92 -8.33
CA ALA A 52 14.80 -71.59 -9.54
C ALA A 52 14.12 -72.95 -9.73
N SER A 53 13.12 -72.96 -10.59
CA SER A 53 12.34 -74.14 -10.93
C SER A 53 11.80 -74.06 -12.36
N LEU A 54 12.42 -73.23 -13.21
CA LEU A 54 12.04 -73.12 -14.61
C LEU A 54 12.54 -74.36 -15.34
N ASP A 55 11.67 -75.35 -15.45
CA ASP A 55 11.88 -76.55 -16.25
C ASP A 55 10.84 -76.56 -17.37
N LEU A 56 11.29 -76.18 -18.56
CA LEU A 56 10.45 -76.10 -19.76
C LEU A 56 10.33 -77.46 -20.46
N PHE A 57 11.14 -78.45 -20.07
CA PHE A 57 11.11 -79.80 -20.62
C PHE A 57 10.40 -80.80 -19.70
N ALA A 58 9.91 -80.33 -18.54
CA ALA A 58 9.15 -81.13 -17.60
C ALA A 58 7.92 -81.77 -18.25
N THR A 59 7.78 -83.07 -18.04
CA THR A 59 6.58 -83.84 -18.46
C THR A 59 5.68 -84.19 -17.27
N ASP A 60 6.18 -84.04 -16.04
CA ASP A 60 5.41 -84.31 -14.84
C ASP A 60 4.62 -83.06 -14.37
N PRO A 61 3.36 -83.22 -13.90
CA PRO A 61 2.52 -82.09 -13.50
C PRO A 61 3.08 -81.24 -12.36
N VAL A 62 3.93 -81.78 -11.48
CA VAL A 62 4.47 -81.08 -10.32
C VAL A 62 5.54 -80.08 -10.75
N SER A 63 6.43 -80.48 -11.65
CA SER A 63 7.45 -79.61 -12.25
C SER A 63 6.83 -78.53 -13.13
N ILE A 64 5.80 -78.87 -13.94
CA ILE A 64 5.04 -77.89 -14.72
C ILE A 64 4.40 -76.83 -13.81
N ALA A 65 3.76 -77.25 -12.70
CA ALA A 65 3.16 -76.31 -11.75
C ALA A 65 4.19 -75.37 -11.10
N ARG A 66 5.41 -75.86 -10.81
CA ARG A 66 6.51 -75.01 -10.29
C ARG A 66 6.94 -73.97 -11.33
N THR A 67 7.12 -74.37 -12.58
CA THR A 67 7.39 -73.47 -13.71
C THR A 67 6.30 -72.41 -13.84
N CYS A 68 5.01 -72.79 -13.83
CA CYS A 68 3.88 -71.85 -13.88
C CYS A 68 3.88 -70.86 -12.71
N ASN A 69 4.12 -71.33 -11.48
CA ASN A 69 4.19 -70.45 -10.30
C ASN A 69 5.35 -69.47 -10.37
N CYS A 70 6.51 -69.89 -10.89
CA CYS A 70 7.65 -69.03 -11.13
C CYS A 70 7.31 -67.92 -12.15
N VAL A 71 6.72 -68.29 -13.29
CA VAL A 71 6.26 -67.34 -14.31
C VAL A 71 5.20 -66.40 -13.75
N TYR A 72 4.24 -66.90 -12.97
CA TYR A 72 3.24 -66.07 -12.31
C TYR A 72 3.86 -65.08 -11.33
N ALA A 73 4.85 -65.49 -10.53
CA ALA A 73 5.56 -64.60 -9.61
C ALA A 73 6.29 -63.47 -10.37
N LEU A 74 6.90 -63.77 -11.52
CA LEU A 74 7.53 -62.77 -12.39
C LEU A 74 6.52 -61.73 -12.91
N ILE A 75 5.35 -62.20 -13.37
CA ILE A 75 4.27 -61.33 -13.85
C ILE A 75 3.76 -60.44 -12.70
N GLN A 76 3.51 -61.03 -11.53
CA GLN A 76 3.04 -60.29 -10.36
C GLN A 76 4.05 -59.26 -9.86
N GLN A 77 5.35 -59.59 -9.90
CA GLN A 77 6.39 -58.61 -9.58
C GLN A 77 6.42 -57.49 -10.62
N ARG A 78 6.35 -57.82 -11.91
CA ARG A 78 6.33 -56.80 -12.96
C ARG A 78 5.15 -55.85 -12.84
N GLN A 79 3.95 -56.35 -12.51
CA GLN A 79 2.77 -55.52 -12.29
C GLN A 79 2.98 -54.56 -11.11
N ARG A 80 3.44 -55.06 -9.96
CA ARG A 80 3.77 -54.22 -8.78
C ARG A 80 4.85 -53.19 -9.08
N ASP A 81 5.88 -53.57 -9.85
CA ASP A 81 6.96 -52.66 -10.25
C ASP A 81 6.47 -51.58 -11.23
N VAL A 82 5.48 -51.88 -12.06
CA VAL A 82 4.84 -50.88 -12.94
C VAL A 82 4.01 -49.92 -12.09
N GLU A 83 3.13 -50.43 -11.23
CA GLU A 83 2.29 -49.63 -10.34
C GLU A 83 3.12 -48.71 -9.43
N PHE A 84 4.19 -49.24 -8.83
CA PHE A 84 5.09 -48.45 -7.99
C PHE A 84 5.79 -47.34 -8.79
N ARG A 85 6.28 -47.65 -10.00
CA ARG A 85 6.90 -46.64 -10.86
C ARG A 85 5.92 -45.59 -11.33
N GLU A 86 4.68 -45.96 -11.65
CA GLU A 86 3.62 -45.03 -12.03
C GLU A 86 3.28 -44.10 -10.86
N SER A 87 3.05 -44.64 -9.66
CA SER A 87 2.79 -43.86 -8.45
C SER A 87 3.94 -42.89 -8.10
N ALA A 88 5.19 -43.37 -8.17
CA ALA A 88 6.36 -42.53 -7.95
C ALA A 88 6.49 -41.42 -9.00
N ASN A 89 6.15 -41.73 -10.26
CA ASN A 89 6.17 -40.76 -11.35
C ASN A 89 5.07 -39.69 -11.16
N ASP A 90 3.87 -40.08 -10.74
CA ASP A 90 2.78 -39.16 -10.43
C ASP A 90 3.15 -38.23 -9.28
N GLN A 91 3.74 -38.77 -8.21
CA GLN A 91 4.24 -37.96 -7.09
C GLN A 91 5.32 -36.97 -7.57
N ARG A 92 6.26 -37.43 -8.40
CA ARG A 92 7.31 -36.57 -8.97
C ARG A 92 6.71 -35.43 -9.80
N GLN A 93 5.68 -35.70 -10.62
CA GLN A 93 5.02 -34.67 -11.43
C GLN A 93 4.28 -33.64 -10.57
N ARG A 94 3.63 -34.08 -9.49
CA ARG A 94 2.99 -33.18 -8.51
C ARG A 94 4.03 -32.26 -7.87
N LEU A 95 5.14 -32.83 -7.39
CA LEU A 95 6.22 -32.04 -6.78
C LEU A 95 6.85 -31.04 -7.73
N LEU A 96 7.06 -31.40 -9.00
CA LEU A 96 7.54 -30.46 -10.03
C LEU A 96 6.57 -29.31 -10.25
N SER A 97 5.27 -29.60 -10.26
CA SER A 97 4.23 -28.57 -10.40
C SER A 97 4.19 -27.63 -9.18
N ASP A 98 4.32 -28.18 -7.98
CA ASP A 98 4.39 -27.41 -6.73
C ASP A 98 5.65 -26.55 -6.68
N MET A 99 6.80 -27.08 -7.12
CA MET A 99 8.06 -26.35 -7.21
C MET A 99 7.93 -25.15 -8.16
N ALA A 100 7.41 -25.35 -9.37
CA ALA A 100 7.20 -24.26 -10.33
C ALA A 100 6.26 -23.18 -9.79
N ARG A 101 5.20 -23.58 -9.06
CA ARG A 101 4.28 -22.64 -8.40
C ARG A 101 4.97 -21.84 -7.30
N LEU A 102 5.82 -22.47 -6.50
CA LEU A 102 6.59 -21.81 -5.45
C LEU A 102 7.64 -20.86 -6.03
N GLU A 103 8.35 -21.25 -7.08
CA GLU A 103 9.31 -20.42 -7.80
C GLU A 103 8.66 -19.14 -8.33
N ALA A 104 7.51 -19.26 -8.99
CA ALA A 104 6.75 -18.09 -9.48
C ALA A 104 6.29 -17.17 -8.33
N LYS A 105 5.95 -17.73 -7.17
CA LYS A 105 5.59 -16.95 -5.98
C LYS A 105 6.81 -16.20 -5.42
N VAL A 106 7.97 -16.84 -5.39
CA VAL A 106 9.23 -16.22 -4.94
C VAL A 106 9.59 -15.05 -5.85
N GLU A 107 9.59 -15.23 -7.17
CA GLU A 107 9.91 -14.16 -8.13
C GLU A 107 8.96 -12.95 -7.98
N ARG A 108 7.66 -13.21 -7.77
CA ARG A 108 6.68 -12.14 -7.51
C ARG A 108 6.97 -11.40 -6.21
N LEU A 109 7.31 -12.12 -5.13
CA LEU A 109 7.63 -11.51 -3.84
C LEU A 109 8.93 -10.71 -3.90
N GLU A 110 9.95 -11.18 -4.62
CA GLU A 110 11.19 -10.44 -4.86
C GLU A 110 10.94 -9.13 -5.60
N THR A 111 10.08 -9.16 -6.63
CA THR A 111 9.68 -7.96 -7.37
C THR A 111 8.96 -6.96 -6.47
N GLN A 112 8.06 -7.43 -5.59
CA GLN A 112 7.37 -6.58 -4.62
C GLN A 112 8.33 -5.99 -3.59
N LEU A 113 9.30 -6.78 -3.11
CA LEU A 113 10.32 -6.32 -2.18
C LEU A 113 11.14 -5.18 -2.79
N GLN A 114 11.64 -5.36 -4.01
CA GLN A 114 12.40 -4.32 -4.71
C GLN A 114 11.57 -3.05 -4.95
N ALA A 115 10.28 -3.18 -5.24
CA ALA A 115 9.39 -2.03 -5.36
C ALA A 115 9.26 -1.28 -4.02
N LYS A 116 9.06 -2.02 -2.92
CA LYS A 116 8.95 -1.44 -1.57
C LYS A 116 10.26 -0.80 -1.10
N GLU A 117 11.42 -1.36 -1.42
CA GLU A 117 12.72 -0.74 -1.13
C GLU A 117 12.90 0.59 -1.87
N ARG A 118 12.46 0.68 -3.13
CA ARG A 118 12.48 1.93 -3.90
C ARG A 118 11.52 2.98 -3.32
N GLU A 119 10.31 2.57 -2.95
CA GLU A 119 9.33 3.44 -2.29
C GLU A 119 9.88 3.97 -0.96
N LEU A 120 10.44 3.09 -0.13
CA LEU A 120 11.06 3.45 1.15
C LEU A 120 12.18 4.48 0.93
N GLY A 121 13.08 4.23 -0.04
CA GLY A 121 14.15 5.17 -0.38
C GLY A 121 13.63 6.54 -0.84
N SER A 122 12.51 6.58 -1.56
CA SER A 122 11.85 7.83 -1.94
C SER A 122 11.29 8.57 -0.71
N VAL A 123 10.56 7.86 0.15
CA VAL A 123 9.96 8.43 1.36
C VAL A 123 11.03 9.00 2.28
N THR A 124 12.11 8.26 2.57
CA THR A 124 13.21 8.73 3.42
C THR A 124 13.88 9.99 2.86
N ARG A 125 14.05 10.11 1.54
CA ARG A 125 14.59 11.34 0.92
C ARG A 125 13.64 12.53 1.07
N THR A 126 12.33 12.31 0.88
CA THR A 126 11.33 13.36 1.07
C THR A 126 11.24 13.81 2.53
N GLU A 127 11.31 12.87 3.47
CA GLU A 127 11.35 13.16 4.90
C GLU A 127 12.59 13.97 5.28
N ALA A 128 13.78 13.57 4.81
CA ALA A 128 15.02 14.31 5.06
C ALA A 128 14.94 15.76 4.53
N LYS A 129 14.38 15.94 3.33
CA LYS A 129 14.15 17.27 2.75
C LYS A 129 13.19 18.11 3.59
N ASN A 130 12.08 17.52 4.03
CA ASN A 130 11.08 18.21 4.83
C ASN A 130 11.63 18.59 6.21
N THR A 131 12.39 17.70 6.85
CA THR A 131 13.07 17.96 8.12
C THR A 131 14.07 19.12 8.00
N ALA A 132 14.85 19.15 6.91
CA ALA A 132 15.76 20.28 6.65
C ALA A 132 14.99 21.60 6.45
N ALA A 133 13.90 21.57 5.68
CA ALA A 133 13.06 22.76 5.46
C ALA A 133 12.42 23.27 6.76
N LEU A 134 11.91 22.37 7.61
CA LEU A 134 11.37 22.70 8.92
C LEU A 134 12.43 23.30 9.84
N LYS A 135 13.64 22.76 9.84
CA LYS A 135 14.76 23.32 10.60
C LYS A 135 15.06 24.75 10.16
N THR A 136 15.12 25.02 8.86
CA THR A 136 15.33 26.37 8.33
C THR A 136 14.19 27.33 8.72
N GLN A 137 12.93 26.89 8.71
CA GLN A 137 11.81 27.72 9.15
C GLN A 137 11.87 28.02 10.65
N ASN A 138 12.21 27.04 11.48
CA ASN A 138 12.43 27.25 12.92
C ASN A 138 13.54 28.26 13.19
N GLU A 139 14.65 28.21 12.45
CA GLU A 139 15.74 29.17 12.58
C GLU A 139 15.31 30.59 12.18
N LYS A 140 14.44 30.75 11.17
CA LYS A 140 13.87 32.06 10.80
C LYS A 140 12.96 32.61 11.88
N LEU A 141 12.01 31.80 12.36
CA LEU A 141 11.11 32.20 13.44
C LEU A 141 11.87 32.58 14.71
N GLN A 142 12.94 31.86 15.03
CA GLN A 142 13.81 32.20 16.16
C GLN A 142 14.46 33.58 15.98
N LYS A 143 14.97 33.90 14.78
CA LYS A 143 15.56 35.20 14.48
C LYS A 143 14.54 36.33 14.58
N GLU A 144 13.35 36.15 13.99
CA GLU A 144 12.26 37.12 14.06
C GLU A 144 11.81 37.36 15.51
N ARG A 145 11.70 36.30 16.30
CA ARG A 145 11.41 36.38 17.74
C ARG A 145 12.48 37.21 18.47
N ASP A 146 13.77 36.95 18.20
CA ASP A 146 14.88 37.68 18.83
C ASP A 146 14.89 39.16 18.44
N GLU A 147 14.60 39.49 17.18
CA GLU A 147 14.47 40.86 16.70
C GLU A 147 13.27 41.58 17.34
N PHE A 148 12.13 40.91 17.41
CA PHE A 148 10.94 41.45 18.08
C PHE A 148 11.23 41.74 19.55
N GLN A 149 11.90 40.82 20.25
CA GLN A 149 12.26 41.01 21.65
C GLN A 149 13.24 42.18 21.83
N ARG A 150 14.23 42.35 20.94
CA ARG A 150 15.11 43.53 20.94
C ARG A 150 14.32 44.82 20.75
N MET A 151 13.38 44.84 19.81
CA MET A 151 12.55 46.02 19.54
C MET A 151 11.64 46.38 20.72
N VAL A 152 11.05 45.39 21.40
CA VAL A 152 10.24 45.59 22.60
C VAL A 152 11.07 46.24 23.71
N ILE A 153 12.30 45.76 23.95
CA ILE A 153 13.22 46.34 24.94
C ILE A 153 13.56 47.80 24.57
N ALA A 154 13.92 48.06 23.31
CA ALA A 154 14.22 49.41 22.84
C ALA A 154 13.03 50.36 22.98
N ASN A 155 11.82 49.90 22.64
CA ASN A 155 10.59 50.68 22.79
C ASN A 155 10.32 51.02 24.26
N GLN A 156 10.50 50.06 25.17
CA GLN A 156 10.34 50.27 26.61
C GLN A 156 11.34 51.31 27.16
N GLN A 157 12.59 51.31 26.66
CA GLN A 157 13.58 52.34 26.99
C GLN A 157 13.15 53.73 26.50
N VAL A 158 12.72 53.85 25.25
CA VAL A 158 12.23 55.12 24.68
C VAL A 158 11.03 55.65 25.46
N LYS A 159 10.06 54.80 25.79
CA LYS A 159 8.89 55.18 26.60
C LYS A 159 9.29 55.72 27.97
N THR A 160 10.27 55.09 28.61
CA THR A 160 10.82 55.53 29.89
C THR A 160 11.49 56.90 29.75
N GLN A 161 12.30 57.10 28.69
CA GLN A 161 12.95 58.38 28.41
C GLN A 161 11.96 59.51 28.13
N GLN A 162 10.93 59.27 27.31
CA GLN A 162 9.85 60.23 27.03
C GLN A 162 9.09 60.61 28.30
N LEU A 163 8.83 59.66 29.20
CA LEU A 163 8.20 59.94 30.49
C LEU A 163 9.06 60.89 31.34
N HIS A 164 10.37 60.69 31.39
CA HIS A 164 11.28 61.58 32.12
C HIS A 164 11.31 62.99 31.51
N GLU A 165 11.40 63.11 30.19
CA GLU A 165 11.36 64.41 29.50
C GLU A 165 10.04 65.16 29.74
N THR A 166 8.91 64.44 29.70
CA THR A 166 7.59 65.02 29.95
C THR A 166 7.50 65.55 31.37
N LYS A 167 7.92 64.77 32.37
CA LYS A 167 7.98 65.20 33.77
C LYS A 167 8.90 66.41 33.98
N LYS A 168 10.01 66.51 33.23
CA LYS A 168 10.90 67.68 33.27
C LYS A 168 10.20 68.92 32.74
N LYS A 169 9.56 68.83 31.56
CA LYS A 169 8.79 69.93 30.95
C LYS A 169 7.62 70.37 31.82
N GLU A 170 6.92 69.43 32.45
CA GLU A 170 5.83 69.71 33.38
C GLU A 170 6.32 70.53 34.59
N LYS A 171 7.47 70.17 35.18
CA LYS A 171 8.10 70.97 36.23
C LYS A 171 8.50 72.38 35.77
N GLU A 172 9.02 72.52 34.55
CA GLU A 172 9.35 73.84 33.99
C GLU A 172 8.10 74.68 33.70
N TYR A 173 7.03 74.05 33.23
CA TYR A 173 5.73 74.68 33.01
C TYR A 173 5.14 75.21 34.32
N ILE A 174 5.15 74.40 35.39
CA ILE A 174 4.71 74.83 36.72
C ILE A 174 5.49 76.06 37.18
N LYS A 175 6.83 76.05 37.08
CA LYS A 175 7.67 77.21 37.43
C LYS A 175 7.35 78.46 36.60
N LEU A 176 7.08 78.30 35.30
CA LEU A 176 6.74 79.42 34.42
C LEU A 176 5.34 79.98 34.76
N GLN A 177 4.40 79.09 35.06
CA GLN A 177 3.05 79.44 35.52
C GLN A 177 3.10 80.22 36.85
N GLU A 178 3.93 79.79 37.81
CA GLU A 178 4.18 80.52 39.06
C GLU A 178 4.73 81.93 38.80
N ARG A 179 5.75 82.07 37.94
CA ARG A 179 6.30 83.40 37.56
C ARG A 179 5.27 84.29 36.89
N LEU A 180 4.47 83.75 35.98
CA LEU A 180 3.41 84.52 35.32
C LEU A 180 2.39 85.02 36.33
N ASN A 181 1.94 84.16 37.24
CA ASN A 181 1.03 84.55 38.32
C ASN A 181 1.65 85.63 39.21
N GLN A 182 2.94 85.54 39.50
CA GLN A 182 3.65 86.56 40.26
C GLN A 182 3.66 87.91 39.55
N VAL A 183 4.01 87.95 38.25
CA VAL A 183 3.93 89.16 37.42
C VAL A 183 2.51 89.71 37.34
N LEU A 184 1.49 88.86 37.21
CA LEU A 184 0.09 89.30 37.19
C LEU A 184 -0.35 89.91 38.53
N MET A 185 0.14 89.37 39.65
CA MET A 185 -0.13 89.91 40.99
C MET A 185 0.62 91.22 41.25
N GLU A 186 1.87 91.34 40.78
CA GLU A 186 2.64 92.58 40.79
C GLU A 186 1.94 93.66 39.94
N LYS A 187 1.48 93.30 38.74
CA LYS A 187 0.71 94.21 37.88
C LYS A 187 -0.61 94.64 38.53
N LYS A 188 -1.32 93.74 39.22
CA LYS A 188 -2.52 94.11 40.02
C LYS A 188 -2.20 95.07 41.17
N LYS A 189 -1.00 94.98 41.76
CA LYS A 189 -0.53 95.94 42.78
C LYS A 189 -0.18 97.30 42.16
N GLU A 190 0.47 97.33 40.99
CA GLU A 190 0.73 98.56 40.23
C GLU A 190 -0.56 99.21 39.70
N THR A 191 -1.56 98.41 39.28
CA THR A 191 -2.86 98.94 38.80
C THR A 191 -3.68 99.60 39.93
N ARG A 192 -3.30 99.41 41.20
CA ARG A 192 -3.91 100.13 42.34
C ARG A 192 -3.28 101.51 42.57
N SER A 193 -2.22 101.87 41.84
CA SER A 193 -1.58 103.19 41.87
C SER A 193 -0.99 103.53 40.51
N GLY A 194 -1.79 104.15 39.63
CA GLY A 194 -1.23 104.79 38.43
C GLY A 194 -2.15 104.81 37.22
N MET A 195 -2.86 105.93 37.09
CA MET A 195 -3.24 106.64 35.85
C MET A 195 -3.29 105.82 34.54
N GLU A 196 -4.52 105.61 34.04
CA GLU A 196 -4.77 105.14 32.67
C GLU A 196 -4.27 106.17 31.65
N ILE A 197 -3.27 105.77 30.85
CA ILE A 197 -2.94 106.44 29.59
C ILE A 197 -3.42 105.54 28.45
N MET A 198 -4.51 106.00 27.86
CA MET A 198 -5.08 105.56 26.60
C MET A 198 -4.28 106.20 25.46
N ASN A 199 -3.50 105.43 24.70
CA ASN A 199 -3.62 105.32 23.24
C ASN A 199 -2.42 104.66 22.54
N LEU A 200 -2.82 103.86 21.55
CA LEU A 200 -2.23 103.63 20.24
C LEU A 200 -0.76 103.18 20.08
N LEU A 201 -0.72 102.01 19.41
CA LEU A 201 0.15 101.65 18.30
C LEU A 201 1.51 101.00 18.60
N GLN A 202 1.57 99.76 18.06
CA GLN A 202 2.57 99.24 17.13
C GLN A 202 3.55 98.19 17.64
N LYS A 203 3.40 97.04 16.96
CA LYS A 203 4.42 96.03 16.60
C LYS A 203 4.87 95.16 17.78
N GLU A 204 5.08 93.86 17.63
CA GLU A 204 5.17 92.97 16.47
C GLU A 204 5.09 91.54 17.00
N GLY A 205 4.75 90.60 16.13
CA GLY A 205 5.02 89.19 16.38
C GLY A 205 3.89 88.44 17.09
N ARG A 206 3.05 87.79 16.30
CA ARG A 206 3.15 86.34 16.10
C ARG A 206 2.06 85.93 15.14
N GLN A 207 2.43 85.10 14.17
CA GLN A 207 1.49 84.41 13.31
C GLN A 207 0.41 83.76 14.18
N ARG A 208 -0.80 84.30 14.06
CA ARG A 208 -2.02 83.67 14.51
C ARG A 208 -2.21 82.48 13.59
N GLY A 209 -2.12 81.27 14.12
CA GLY A 209 -2.34 80.05 13.38
C GLY A 209 -3.66 80.16 12.61
N THR A 210 -3.56 80.16 11.29
CA THR A 210 -4.70 80.07 10.39
C THR A 210 -5.42 78.76 10.74
N TRP A 211 -6.57 78.85 11.38
CA TRP A 211 -7.43 77.68 11.59
C TRP A 211 -8.00 77.31 10.22
N SER A 212 -7.25 76.52 9.45
CA SER A 212 -7.68 76.05 8.14
C SER A 212 -8.52 74.78 8.32
N GLY A 213 -9.85 74.92 8.33
CA GLY A 213 -10.78 73.77 8.28
C GLY A 213 -10.57 72.89 7.03
N LYS A 214 -9.95 73.43 5.97
CA LYS A 214 -9.56 72.66 4.77
C LYS A 214 -8.58 71.51 5.06
N LYS A 215 -7.70 71.63 6.07
CA LYS A 215 -6.75 70.56 6.43
C LYS A 215 -7.43 69.42 7.18
N THR A 216 -8.35 69.74 8.09
CA THR A 216 -9.09 68.73 8.85
C THR A 216 -10.04 67.93 7.96
N ASP A 217 -10.69 68.58 6.99
CA ASP A 217 -11.51 67.88 5.98
C ASP A 217 -10.65 67.04 5.05
N SER A 218 -9.51 67.56 4.59
CA SER A 218 -8.55 66.82 3.77
C SER A 218 -8.01 65.58 4.50
N ASP A 219 -7.72 65.67 5.80
CA ASP A 219 -7.27 64.56 6.61
C ASP A 219 -8.40 63.54 6.87
N PHE A 220 -9.66 63.99 6.91
CA PHE A 220 -10.82 63.13 7.06
C PHE A 220 -11.10 62.33 5.77
N TYR A 221 -11.11 62.99 4.61
CA TYR A 221 -11.20 62.31 3.32
C TYR A 221 -10.05 61.33 3.12
N LYS A 222 -8.83 61.72 3.51
CA LYS A 222 -7.67 60.84 3.46
C LYS A 222 -7.86 59.59 4.34
N LYS A 223 -8.32 59.74 5.58
CA LYS A 223 -8.61 58.57 6.45
C LYS A 223 -9.67 57.65 5.88
N ILE A 224 -10.70 58.18 5.23
CA ILE A 224 -11.74 57.36 4.58
C ILE A 224 -11.14 56.59 3.40
N VAL A 225 -10.32 57.24 2.56
CA VAL A 225 -9.63 56.60 1.44
C VAL A 225 -8.66 55.54 1.95
N ASP A 226 -7.81 55.86 2.93
CA ASP A 226 -6.85 54.93 3.53
C ASP A 226 -7.58 53.71 4.13
N ALA A 227 -8.73 53.90 4.78
CA ALA A 227 -9.54 52.81 5.32
C ALA A 227 -10.16 51.94 4.22
N TYR A 228 -10.63 52.56 3.12
CA TYR A 228 -11.14 51.83 1.95
C TYR A 228 -10.03 51.06 1.24
N GLU A 229 -8.85 51.64 1.08
CA GLU A 229 -7.68 50.99 0.49
C GLU A 229 -7.21 49.82 1.35
N ALA A 230 -7.14 50.00 2.67
CA ALA A 230 -6.82 48.91 3.60
C ALA A 230 -7.83 47.77 3.48
N LYS A 231 -9.13 48.08 3.42
CA LYS A 231 -10.19 47.07 3.22
C LYS A 231 -10.10 46.39 1.86
N ASN A 232 -9.75 47.11 0.81
CA ASN A 232 -9.57 46.54 -0.53
C ASN A 232 -8.34 45.63 -0.58
N GLN A 233 -7.25 45.99 0.09
CA GLN A 233 -6.06 45.15 0.23
C GLN A 233 -6.37 43.87 1.01
N GLU A 234 -7.11 43.97 2.13
CA GLU A 234 -7.56 42.81 2.91
C GLU A 234 -8.41 41.86 2.07
N LEU A 235 -9.38 42.40 1.30
CA LEU A 235 -10.25 41.61 0.43
C LEU A 235 -9.46 40.93 -0.71
N MET A 236 -8.46 41.61 -1.27
CA MET A 236 -7.56 41.03 -2.28
C MET A 236 -6.67 39.93 -1.70
N ALA A 237 -6.18 40.10 -0.47
CA ALA A 237 -5.42 39.08 0.24
C ALA A 237 -6.28 37.83 0.51
N GLU A 238 -7.47 38.01 1.08
CA GLU A 238 -8.42 36.92 1.32
C GLU A 238 -8.81 36.20 0.02
N ASN A 239 -9.03 36.93 -1.08
CA ASN A 239 -9.32 36.32 -2.38
C ASN A 239 -8.14 35.47 -2.89
N THR A 240 -6.91 35.92 -2.64
CA THR A 240 -5.70 35.19 -3.03
C THR A 240 -5.56 33.91 -2.21
N ASP A 241 -5.81 33.98 -0.90
CA ASP A 241 -5.79 32.83 0.00
C ASP A 241 -6.88 31.81 -0.36
N LEU A 242 -8.10 32.28 -0.67
CA LEU A 242 -9.19 31.40 -1.13
C LEU A 242 -8.84 30.67 -2.43
N ARG A 243 -8.21 31.35 -3.39
CA ARG A 243 -7.73 30.70 -4.63
C ARG A 243 -6.64 29.68 -4.33
N ALA A 244 -5.72 29.99 -3.42
CA ALA A 244 -4.68 29.04 -3.00
C ALA A 244 -5.29 27.80 -2.33
N LEU A 245 -6.26 28.00 -1.43
CA LEU A 245 -6.97 26.92 -0.76
C LEU A 245 -7.72 26.03 -1.75
N LEU A 246 -8.48 26.62 -2.69
CA LEU A 246 -9.19 25.86 -3.73
C LEU A 246 -8.23 25.03 -4.60
N ARG A 247 -7.04 25.56 -4.92
CA ARG A 247 -5.99 24.82 -5.63
C ARG A 247 -5.45 23.66 -4.80
N SER A 248 -5.19 23.89 -3.52
CA SER A 248 -4.74 22.84 -2.60
C SER A 248 -5.77 21.72 -2.53
N THR A 249 -7.04 22.05 -2.25
CA THR A 249 -8.12 21.06 -2.16
C THR A 249 -8.29 20.29 -3.48
N GLN A 250 -8.19 20.97 -4.63
CA GLN A 250 -8.21 20.28 -5.93
C GLN A 250 -7.00 19.33 -6.11
N GLY A 251 -5.83 19.72 -5.64
CA GLY A 251 -4.63 18.88 -5.62
C GLY A 251 -4.79 17.65 -4.72
N ASP A 252 -5.30 17.86 -3.51
CA ASP A 252 -5.54 16.82 -2.52
C ASP A 252 -6.59 15.81 -3.03
N MET A 253 -7.71 16.30 -3.58
CA MET A 253 -8.73 15.44 -4.20
C MET A 253 -8.16 14.61 -5.36
N ARG A 254 -7.32 15.21 -6.20
CA ARG A 254 -6.66 14.51 -7.30
C ARG A 254 -5.69 13.43 -6.78
N SER A 255 -4.90 13.76 -5.76
CA SER A 255 -3.97 12.83 -5.11
C SER A 255 -4.72 11.65 -4.50
N PHE A 256 -5.75 11.92 -3.69
CA PHE A 256 -6.58 10.92 -3.03
C PHE A 256 -7.22 9.95 -4.02
N LEU A 257 -7.82 10.47 -5.10
CA LEU A 257 -8.52 9.64 -6.09
C LEU A 257 -7.59 8.87 -7.03
N ASN A 258 -6.37 9.35 -7.25
CA ASN A 258 -5.36 8.65 -8.02
C ASN A 258 -4.62 7.57 -7.20
N ALA A 259 -4.43 7.80 -5.89
CA ALA A 259 -3.82 6.82 -4.99
C ALA A 259 -4.71 5.56 -4.82
N SER A 260 -6.03 5.73 -4.81
CA SER A 260 -6.99 4.62 -4.70
C SER A 260 -7.24 3.88 -6.03
N GLY A 261 -6.80 4.41 -7.17
CA GLY A 261 -6.97 3.79 -8.48
C GLY A 261 -5.99 2.66 -8.81
N GLY A 262 -5.03 2.37 -7.91
CA GLY A 262 -3.97 1.40 -8.13
C GLY A 262 -4.27 -0.04 -7.72
N LEU A 263 -5.42 -0.33 -7.09
CA LEU A 263 -5.65 -1.65 -6.47
C LEU A 263 -6.80 -2.50 -7.04
N THR A 264 -7.57 -2.02 -8.00
CA THR A 264 -8.63 -2.83 -8.61
C THR A 264 -8.84 -2.44 -10.06
N ASN A 265 -8.09 -3.11 -10.94
CA ASN A 265 -8.56 -3.55 -12.27
C ASN A 265 -7.46 -4.36 -12.94
N GLN A 266 -7.24 -5.57 -12.43
CA GLN A 266 -6.62 -6.64 -13.21
C GLN A 266 -7.42 -7.93 -13.00
N SER A 267 -8.68 -7.90 -13.39
CA SER A 267 -9.35 -9.06 -13.96
C SER A 267 -10.67 -8.59 -14.57
N LEU A 268 -10.76 -8.74 -15.88
CA LEU A 268 -11.92 -9.07 -16.70
C LEU A 268 -11.98 -8.21 -17.98
N VAL A 269 -11.93 -8.95 -19.08
CA VAL A 269 -12.27 -8.58 -20.47
C VAL A 269 -11.13 -8.02 -21.34
N ALA A 270 -10.58 -8.96 -22.13
CA ALA A 270 -9.97 -8.70 -23.42
C ALA A 270 -10.94 -7.97 -24.35
N ASN A 271 -10.63 -6.74 -24.77
CA ASN A 271 -10.54 -6.30 -26.17
C ASN A 271 -10.52 -4.77 -26.25
N GLY A 272 -9.76 -4.26 -27.22
CA GLY A 272 -9.95 -2.91 -27.75
C GLY A 272 -8.95 -1.88 -27.22
N ARG A 273 -7.99 -1.54 -28.09
CA ARG A 273 -7.24 -0.28 -28.09
C ARG A 273 -8.13 0.88 -27.61
N HIS A 274 -7.59 1.78 -26.81
CA HIS A 274 -7.56 3.25 -26.99
C HIS A 274 -6.62 3.78 -25.89
N GLY A 275 -5.56 4.50 -26.30
CA GLY A 275 -4.63 5.12 -25.35
C GLY A 275 -5.38 6.13 -24.50
N ALA A 276 -5.42 5.90 -23.19
CA ALA A 276 -5.93 6.88 -22.25
C ALA A 276 -4.93 8.05 -22.19
N ASP A 277 -5.22 9.08 -22.97
CA ASP A 277 -4.66 10.41 -22.78
C ASP A 277 -4.84 10.82 -21.30
N PRO A 278 -3.79 11.26 -20.58
CA PRO A 278 -3.89 11.69 -19.18
C PRO A 278 -4.87 12.85 -18.93
N SER A 279 -5.51 13.39 -19.97
CA SER A 279 -6.60 14.35 -19.88
C SER A 279 -7.99 13.74 -19.57
N GLN A 280 -8.17 12.42 -19.71
CA GLN A 280 -9.47 11.72 -19.57
C GLN A 280 -9.71 11.14 -18.17
N SER A 281 -9.14 11.74 -17.13
CA SER A 281 -9.54 11.43 -15.74
C SER A 281 -10.79 12.24 -15.39
N PRO A 282 -11.82 11.68 -14.70
CA PRO A 282 -13.07 12.37 -14.38
C PRO A 282 -12.90 13.68 -13.57
N LEU A 283 -11.69 13.95 -13.07
CA LEU A 283 -11.31 15.18 -12.34
C LEU A 283 -10.13 15.95 -12.98
N GLY A 284 -9.83 15.68 -14.26
CA GLY A 284 -8.90 16.44 -15.07
C GLY A 284 -9.43 17.85 -15.33
N GLY A 285 -8.74 18.86 -14.82
CA GLY A 285 -9.10 20.26 -15.00
C GLY A 285 -7.86 21.13 -14.88
N LYS A 286 -7.72 22.08 -15.81
CA LYS A 286 -6.65 23.06 -15.80
C LYS A 286 -6.81 23.96 -14.57
N THR A 287 -5.72 24.14 -13.82
CA THR A 287 -5.69 24.92 -12.57
C THR A 287 -5.75 26.43 -12.84
N ASP A 288 -5.64 26.84 -14.10
CA ASP A 288 -5.70 28.22 -14.59
C ASP A 288 -7.09 28.86 -14.43
N VAL A 289 -8.16 28.06 -14.30
CA VAL A 289 -9.53 28.56 -14.13
C VAL A 289 -9.70 29.38 -12.85
N PHE A 290 -8.88 29.13 -11.83
CA PHE A 290 -8.89 29.86 -10.56
C PHE A 290 -8.20 31.24 -10.65
N ASP A 291 -7.45 31.51 -11.72
CA ASP A 291 -6.75 32.79 -11.91
C ASP A 291 -7.60 33.80 -12.69
N LEU A 292 -8.66 33.34 -13.37
CA LEU A 292 -9.58 34.22 -14.09
C LEU A 292 -10.38 35.12 -13.12
N PRO A 293 -10.83 36.31 -13.57
CA PRO A 293 -11.75 37.14 -12.80
C PRO A 293 -12.97 36.33 -12.38
N PHE A 294 -13.37 36.43 -11.10
CA PHE A 294 -14.41 35.58 -10.51
C PHE A 294 -15.71 35.56 -11.34
N ARG A 295 -16.13 36.73 -11.83
CA ARG A 295 -17.27 36.90 -12.74
C ARG A 295 -17.25 35.97 -13.97
N MET A 296 -16.07 35.70 -14.52
CA MET A 296 -15.88 34.91 -15.72
C MET A 296 -15.68 33.42 -15.40
N ALA A 297 -15.15 33.10 -14.22
CA ALA A 297 -14.84 31.74 -13.80
C ALA A 297 -15.94 31.08 -12.96
N ARG A 298 -16.86 31.86 -12.36
CA ARG A 298 -17.83 31.38 -11.36
C ARG A 298 -18.60 30.13 -11.82
N GLY A 299 -19.19 30.16 -13.02
CA GLY A 299 -19.95 29.03 -13.54
C GLY A 299 -19.08 27.78 -13.73
N GLN A 300 -17.90 27.95 -14.33
CA GLN A 300 -16.97 26.84 -14.57
C GLN A 300 -16.46 26.21 -13.28
N ILE A 301 -16.19 27.03 -12.26
CA ILE A 301 -15.79 26.55 -10.93
C ILE A 301 -16.95 25.78 -10.28
N GLU A 302 -18.16 26.31 -10.35
CA GLU A 302 -19.35 25.69 -9.76
C GLU A 302 -19.68 24.35 -10.43
N ASP A 303 -19.69 24.29 -11.75
CA ASP A 303 -19.97 23.08 -12.52
C ASP A 303 -18.88 22.02 -12.31
N SER A 304 -17.61 22.45 -12.28
CA SER A 304 -16.47 21.57 -11.98
C SER A 304 -16.60 20.96 -10.58
N LEU A 305 -16.94 21.77 -9.56
CA LEU A 305 -17.12 21.27 -8.20
C LEU A 305 -18.31 20.31 -8.09
N ARG A 306 -19.45 20.63 -8.71
CA ARG A 306 -20.63 19.74 -8.72
C ARG A 306 -20.31 18.42 -9.40
N SER A 307 -19.69 18.45 -10.57
CA SER A 307 -19.31 17.24 -11.31
C SER A 307 -18.37 16.37 -10.49
N LYS A 308 -17.35 16.96 -9.87
CA LYS A 308 -16.39 16.23 -9.02
C LYS A 308 -17.06 15.63 -7.79
N MET A 309 -18.00 16.33 -7.17
CA MET A 309 -18.76 15.83 -6.02
C MET A 309 -19.62 14.61 -6.40
N VAL A 310 -20.25 14.64 -7.58
CA VAL A 310 -21.01 13.50 -8.10
C VAL A 310 -20.10 12.28 -8.31
N SER A 311 -18.94 12.47 -8.96
CA SER A 311 -17.97 11.39 -9.17
C SER A 311 -17.42 10.79 -7.87
N ILE A 312 -17.21 11.62 -6.85
CA ILE A 312 -16.78 11.15 -5.52
C ILE A 312 -17.88 10.33 -4.86
N LYS A 313 -19.13 10.81 -4.90
CA LYS A 313 -20.27 10.11 -4.31
C LYS A 313 -20.48 8.74 -4.95
N GLU A 314 -20.35 8.65 -6.27
CA GLU A 314 -20.46 7.39 -7.00
C GLU A 314 -19.36 6.39 -6.62
N ARG A 315 -18.09 6.83 -6.60
CA ARG A 315 -16.98 5.97 -6.17
C ARG A 315 -17.09 5.53 -4.70
N MET A 316 -17.54 6.41 -3.81
CA MET A 316 -17.78 6.03 -2.42
C MET A 316 -18.85 4.93 -2.31
N GLY A 317 -19.92 5.01 -3.12
CA GLY A 317 -20.91 3.94 -3.21
C GLY A 317 -20.30 2.61 -3.64
N GLN A 318 -19.52 2.63 -4.73
CA GLN A 318 -18.81 1.43 -5.23
C GLN A 318 -17.86 0.81 -4.19
N LEU A 319 -17.14 1.64 -3.41
CA LEU A 319 -16.26 1.14 -2.34
C LEU A 319 -17.03 0.50 -1.19
N VAL A 320 -18.19 1.05 -0.81
CA VAL A 320 -19.06 0.46 0.22
C VAL A 320 -19.62 -0.88 -0.24
N ASP A 321 -20.05 -0.96 -1.50
CA ASP A 321 -20.56 -2.21 -2.08
C ASP A 321 -19.46 -3.27 -2.19
N ALA A 322 -18.26 -2.89 -2.66
CA ALA A 322 -17.11 -3.79 -2.72
C ALA A 322 -16.68 -4.28 -1.32
N GLN A 323 -16.71 -3.41 -0.30
CA GLN A 323 -16.42 -3.81 1.08
C GLN A 323 -17.44 -4.83 1.60
N LYS A 324 -18.71 -4.68 1.23
CA LYS A 324 -19.78 -5.60 1.59
C LYS A 324 -19.61 -6.95 0.91
N GLU A 325 -19.24 -6.96 -0.38
CA GLU A 325 -18.92 -8.19 -1.10
C GLU A 325 -17.73 -8.92 -0.47
N VAL A 326 -16.65 -8.20 -0.13
CA VAL A 326 -15.48 -8.79 0.55
C VAL A 326 -15.86 -9.41 1.90
N SER A 327 -16.70 -8.73 2.70
CA SER A 327 -17.20 -9.27 3.98
C SER A 327 -17.97 -10.58 3.79
N ILE A 328 -18.87 -10.64 2.80
CA ILE A 328 -19.65 -11.84 2.48
C ILE A 328 -18.73 -12.98 2.04
N THR A 329 -17.73 -12.71 1.20
CA THR A 329 -16.77 -13.74 0.77
C THR A 329 -15.89 -14.25 1.91
N SER A 330 -15.54 -13.38 2.87
CA SER A 330 -14.78 -13.78 4.07
C SER A 330 -15.60 -14.70 4.97
N GLU A 331 -16.86 -14.34 5.24
CA GLU A 331 -17.78 -15.17 6.04
C GLU A 331 -18.03 -16.53 5.37
N ALA A 332 -18.16 -16.56 4.04
CA ALA A 332 -18.31 -17.80 3.29
C ALA A 332 -17.05 -18.69 3.38
N SER A 333 -15.86 -18.09 3.30
CA SER A 333 -14.59 -18.82 3.44
C SER A 333 -14.38 -19.36 4.86
N GLU A 334 -14.79 -18.62 5.88
CA GLU A 334 -14.72 -19.06 7.28
C GLU A 334 -15.67 -20.24 7.52
N ARG A 335 -16.89 -20.16 6.97
CA ARG A 335 -17.88 -21.24 7.01
C ARG A 335 -17.39 -22.51 6.31
N GLU A 336 -16.68 -22.37 5.19
CA GLU A 336 -16.08 -23.49 4.47
C GLU A 336 -15.03 -24.20 5.33
N LEU A 337 -14.17 -23.45 6.00
CA LEU A 337 -13.12 -23.97 6.88
C LEU A 337 -13.70 -24.70 8.11
N GLU A 338 -14.80 -24.19 8.68
CA GLU A 338 -15.55 -24.89 9.75
C GLU A 338 -16.13 -26.23 9.28
N LEU A 339 -16.70 -26.27 8.06
CA LEU A 339 -17.27 -27.50 7.50
C LEU A 339 -16.17 -28.54 7.18
N GLU A 340 -15.00 -28.10 6.72
CA GLU A 340 -13.84 -28.98 6.54
C GLU A 340 -13.39 -29.60 7.88
N ALA A 341 -13.34 -28.80 8.96
CA ALA A 341 -13.01 -29.31 10.29
C ALA A 341 -14.02 -30.34 10.79
N GLN A 342 -15.33 -30.09 10.63
CA GLN A 342 -16.38 -31.04 10.98
C GLN A 342 -16.29 -32.34 10.18
N LEU A 343 -15.93 -32.26 8.90
CA LEU A 343 -15.72 -33.44 8.06
C LEU A 343 -14.55 -34.30 8.54
N VAL A 344 -13.45 -33.66 8.98
CA VAL A 344 -12.30 -34.37 9.55
C VAL A 344 -12.70 -35.10 10.84
N GLU A 345 -13.44 -34.44 11.73
CA GLU A 345 -13.94 -35.05 12.96
C GLU A 345 -14.89 -36.23 12.67
N ALA A 346 -15.85 -36.06 11.76
CA ALA A 346 -16.75 -37.13 11.35
C ALA A 346 -16.00 -38.35 10.78
N ARG A 347 -14.96 -38.12 9.97
CA ARG A 347 -14.09 -39.19 9.45
C ARG A 347 -13.34 -39.92 10.58
N SER A 348 -12.86 -39.20 11.58
CA SER A 348 -12.21 -39.81 12.75
C SER A 348 -13.18 -40.71 13.51
N ILE A 349 -14.42 -40.26 13.73
CA ILE A 349 -15.46 -41.05 14.40
C ILE A 349 -15.77 -42.32 13.61
N ILE A 350 -15.93 -42.21 12.29
CA ILE A 350 -16.19 -43.38 11.43
C ILE A 350 -15.04 -44.38 11.53
N GLN A 351 -13.78 -43.90 11.47
CA GLN A 351 -12.61 -44.77 11.57
C GLN A 351 -12.52 -45.48 12.93
N GLU A 352 -12.91 -44.80 14.01
CA GLU A 352 -13.01 -45.41 15.34
C GLU A 352 -14.11 -46.47 15.41
N GLN A 353 -15.30 -46.17 14.84
CA GLN A 353 -16.41 -47.12 14.74
C GLN A 353 -16.01 -48.37 13.94
N GLU A 354 -15.33 -48.21 12.80
CA GLU A 354 -14.80 -49.33 11.99
C GLU A 354 -13.79 -50.18 12.78
N SER A 355 -12.91 -49.55 13.56
CA SER A 355 -11.95 -50.23 14.42
C SER A 355 -12.64 -51.06 15.51
N ILE A 356 -13.67 -50.51 16.15
CA ILE A 356 -14.48 -51.21 17.15
C ILE A 356 -15.24 -52.38 16.50
N MET A 357 -15.88 -52.17 15.35
CA MET A 357 -16.57 -53.22 14.61
C MET A 357 -15.62 -54.35 14.19
N SER A 358 -14.41 -54.02 13.73
CA SER A 358 -13.40 -55.01 13.36
C SER A 358 -12.89 -55.82 14.56
N LYS A 359 -12.95 -55.27 15.79
CA LYS A 359 -12.60 -55.99 17.03
C LYS A 359 -13.73 -56.91 17.52
N HIS A 360 -14.97 -56.59 17.20
CA HIS A 360 -16.15 -57.35 17.62
C HIS A 360 -16.70 -58.32 16.57
N LEU A 361 -16.17 -58.32 15.34
CA LEU A 361 -16.45 -59.38 14.37
C LEU A 361 -15.83 -60.71 14.85
N PRO A 362 -16.62 -61.77 15.10
CA PRO A 362 -16.06 -63.08 15.34
C PRO A 362 -15.31 -63.54 14.08
N LYS A 363 -14.16 -64.20 14.27
CA LYS A 363 -13.41 -64.89 13.22
C LYS A 363 -14.21 -66.09 12.69
N THR A 364 -15.32 -65.84 12.02
CA THR A 364 -16.13 -66.84 11.31
C THR A 364 -16.54 -66.21 9.99
N ASP A 365 -15.63 -66.31 9.01
CA ASP A 365 -15.95 -66.73 7.63
C ASP A 365 -14.71 -66.56 6.73
N ARG A 366 -13.67 -67.33 7.04
CA ARG A 366 -12.75 -67.84 6.02
C ARG A 366 -13.17 -69.28 5.73
N ARG A 367 -14.26 -69.48 4.97
CA ARG A 367 -14.56 -70.69 4.17
C ARG A 367 -15.99 -70.63 3.59
N ARG A 368 -16.19 -69.85 2.52
CA ARG A 368 -17.03 -70.20 1.35
C ARG A 368 -17.27 -68.95 0.52
N ASN A 369 -16.59 -68.85 -0.61
CA ASN A 369 -17.19 -68.72 -1.93
C ASN A 369 -16.11 -68.34 -2.93
N SER A 370 -15.55 -69.39 -3.52
CA SER A 370 -14.99 -69.38 -4.86
C SER A 370 -16.13 -69.29 -5.88
N ALA A 371 -16.25 -68.18 -6.62
CA ALA A 371 -16.80 -68.14 -7.97
C ALA A 371 -16.43 -66.80 -8.66
N PRO A 372 -16.16 -66.79 -9.98
CA PRO A 372 -15.51 -65.68 -10.69
C PRO A 372 -16.51 -64.63 -11.21
N PRO A 373 -16.08 -63.40 -11.57
CA PRO A 373 -16.95 -62.43 -12.19
C PRO A 373 -17.03 -62.68 -13.71
N HIS A 374 -18.26 -62.87 -14.21
CA HIS A 374 -18.60 -62.76 -15.61
C HIS A 374 -18.69 -61.28 -16.01
N SER A 375 -18.25 -61.00 -17.23
CA SER A 375 -18.21 -59.71 -17.90
C SER A 375 -19.55 -59.24 -18.47
N SER A 376 -19.63 -57.91 -18.66
CA SER A 376 -20.54 -57.13 -19.55
C SER A 376 -21.95 -56.88 -18.98
N VAL A 377 -22.54 -55.67 -19.05
CA VAL A 377 -22.70 -54.75 -20.18
C VAL A 377 -22.99 -53.31 -19.69
N ASN A 378 -22.51 -52.36 -20.48
CA ASN A 378 -22.85 -50.92 -20.56
C ASN A 378 -24.30 -50.51 -20.25
N GLY A 379 -24.48 -49.26 -19.77
CA GLY A 379 -25.48 -48.36 -20.34
C GLY A 379 -26.22 -47.41 -19.38
N LEU A 380 -26.23 -46.13 -19.78
CA LEU A 380 -27.20 -45.05 -19.47
C LEU A 380 -26.90 -44.26 -18.18
N ARG A 381 -26.29 -43.07 -18.21
CA ARG A 381 -26.73 -41.77 -18.78
C ARG A 381 -28.14 -41.37 -18.32
N GLY A 382 -28.15 -40.40 -17.40
CA GLY A 382 -29.25 -39.52 -17.01
C GLY A 382 -28.63 -38.32 -16.32
#